data_AF-A0AAD5KGN8-F1
#
_entry.id   AF-A0AAD5KGN8-F1
#
_cell.length_a   1.000
_cell.length_b   1.000
_cell.length_c   1.000
_cell.angle_alpha   90.00
_cell.angle_beta   90.00
_cell.angle_gamma   90.00
#
_symmetry.space_group_name_H-M   'P 1'
#
loop_
_entity.id
_entity.type
_entity.pdbx_description
1 polymer ?
#
loop_
_entity_poly.entity_id
_entity_poly.type
_entity_poly.pdbx_seq_one_letter_code
_entity_poly.pdbx_strand_id
1 'polypeptide(L)'
;MATARNFRLASRLRFGIPEKNFLLSKMANLTEPILRTRFTDMSAALFSAQKTECKDFELRYVYCLEAYGKSLGESKCKDLKDDIQECFFKFKQLARTEAIKNERVRQLKSGELKPEETYGPIPKPDSF
;
A
#
# COMPACT_ATOMS: atom_id res chain seq x y z
N MET A 1 30.93 -34.34 -7.23
CA MET A 1 30.85 -33.61 -8.51
C MET A 1 29.42 -33.80 -9.04
N ALA A 2 28.49 -32.95 -8.63
CA ALA A 2 27.09 -33.02 -9.07
C ALA A 2 26.78 -31.78 -9.91
N THR A 3 26.46 -32.04 -11.16
CA THR A 3 26.32 -31.12 -12.28
C THR A 3 25.10 -30.21 -12.18
N ALA A 4 25.32 -28.96 -12.57
CA ALA A 4 24.34 -27.92 -12.86
C ALA A 4 22.98 -28.44 -13.37
N ARG A 5 21.92 -28.23 -12.59
CA ARG A 5 20.54 -28.23 -13.09
C ARG A 5 20.02 -26.80 -13.09
N ASN A 6 19.97 -26.23 -14.29
CA ASN A 6 19.00 -25.25 -14.78
C ASN A 6 17.99 -24.72 -13.73
N PHE A 7 18.36 -23.67 -12.99
CA PHE A 7 17.41 -22.80 -12.31
C PHE A 7 17.07 -21.60 -13.20
N ARG A 8 16.60 -21.86 -14.42
CA ARG A 8 15.81 -20.90 -15.20
C ARG A 8 14.33 -21.11 -14.88
N LEU A 9 13.93 -20.78 -13.66
CA LEU A 9 12.53 -20.58 -13.28
C LEU A 9 12.37 -19.26 -12.49
N ALA A 10 13.25 -18.29 -12.75
CA ALA A 10 13.10 -16.91 -12.31
C ALA A 10 12.23 -16.14 -13.33
N SER A 11 10.95 -16.49 -13.50
CA SER A 11 10.00 -15.68 -14.28
C SER A 11 8.62 -16.34 -14.41
N ARG A 12 7.83 -16.45 -13.34
CA ARG A 12 6.35 -16.53 -13.49
C ARG A 12 5.50 -16.38 -12.22
N LEU A 13 5.93 -15.62 -11.22
CA LEU A 13 4.94 -15.05 -10.31
C LEU A 13 4.28 -13.86 -11.02
N ARG A 14 3.31 -14.19 -11.88
CA ARG A 14 2.17 -13.31 -12.12
C ARG A 14 1.44 -13.19 -10.78
N PHE A 15 1.96 -12.36 -9.88
CA PHE A 15 1.09 -11.73 -8.90
C PHE A 15 0.22 -10.79 -9.71
N GLY A 16 -0.86 -11.34 -10.25
CA GLY A 16 -2.04 -10.55 -10.55
C GLY A 16 -2.44 -9.94 -9.22
N ILE A 17 -2.00 -8.70 -8.99
CA ILE A 17 -2.78 -7.76 -8.21
C ILE A 17 -4.18 -7.92 -8.81
N PRO A 18 -5.21 -8.33 -8.05
CA PRO A 18 -6.55 -8.38 -8.60
C PRO A 18 -6.81 -6.98 -9.15
N GLU A 19 -6.85 -6.85 -10.48
CA GLU A 19 -7.38 -5.65 -11.11
C GLU A 19 -8.79 -5.54 -10.58
N LYS A 20 -8.96 -4.56 -9.70
CA LYS A 20 -10.18 -4.35 -8.94
C LYS A 20 -11.30 -4.01 -9.93
N ASN A 21 -12.12 -4.99 -10.24
CA ASN A 21 -13.42 -4.71 -10.82
C ASN A 21 -14.30 -4.00 -9.77
N PHE A 22 -14.47 -2.71 -10.02
CA PHE A 22 -15.79 -2.09 -10.19
C PHE A 22 -16.52 -1.49 -8.98
N LEU A 23 -16.15 -1.76 -7.71
CA LEU A 23 -16.89 -1.18 -6.56
C LEU A 23 -16.04 -0.36 -5.56
N LEU A 24 -14.80 -0.02 -5.91
CA LEU A 24 -13.89 0.75 -5.03
C LEU A 24 -13.68 2.21 -5.47
N SER A 25 -14.69 2.81 -6.12
CA SER A 25 -14.58 4.18 -6.65
C SER A 25 -14.91 5.29 -5.63
N LYS A 26 -15.41 4.97 -4.43
CA LYS A 26 -15.96 5.98 -3.50
C LYS A 26 -15.16 6.22 -2.21
N MET A 27 -13.84 5.99 -2.23
CA MET A 27 -12.98 6.30 -1.08
C MET A 27 -11.77 7.10 -1.53
N ALA A 28 -12.04 8.38 -1.80
CA ALA A 28 -11.15 9.54 -1.70
C ALA A 28 -12.00 10.77 -2.06
N ASN A 29 -13.18 10.84 -1.48
CA ASN A 29 -14.05 11.99 -1.65
C ASN A 29 -13.55 13.04 -0.66
N LEU A 30 -12.59 13.84 -1.09
CA LEU A 30 -12.55 15.24 -0.69
C LEU A 30 -13.78 15.93 -1.31
N THR A 31 -14.97 15.43 -1.02
CA THR A 31 -16.22 16.02 -1.47
C THR A 31 -16.38 17.25 -0.64
N GLU A 32 -16.12 18.39 -1.25
CA GLU A 32 -16.71 19.63 -0.77
C GLU A 32 -18.19 19.36 -0.48
N PRO A 33 -18.67 19.68 0.73
CA PRO A 33 -20.06 19.47 1.05
C PRO A 33 -20.90 20.26 0.04
N ILE A 34 -21.87 19.58 -0.58
CA ILE A 34 -22.76 20.18 -1.60
C ILE A 34 -23.43 21.45 -1.04
N LEU A 35 -23.64 21.49 0.27
CA LEU A 35 -24.10 22.66 1.01
C LEU A 35 -23.10 22.94 2.14
N ARG A 36 -22.33 24.03 2.02
CA ARG A 36 -21.46 24.53 3.09
C ARG A 36 -22.34 25.15 4.18
N THR A 37 -22.53 24.44 5.28
CA THR A 37 -23.24 24.89 6.48
C THR A 37 -22.37 24.72 7.72
N ARG A 38 -22.73 25.39 8.83
CA ARG A 38 -22.04 25.20 10.12
C ARG A 38 -22.00 23.74 10.56
N PHE A 39 -23.06 22.98 10.29
CA PHE A 39 -23.11 21.56 10.64
C PHE A 39 -22.20 20.69 9.77
N THR A 40 -22.11 20.96 8.47
CA THR A 40 -21.21 20.22 7.58
C THR A 40 -19.74 20.55 7.83
N ASP A 41 -19.45 21.79 8.27
CA ASP A 41 -18.09 22.19 8.63
C ASP A 41 -17.62 21.49 9.91
N MET A 42 -18.51 21.37 10.90
CA MET A 42 -18.23 20.59 12.12
C MET A 42 -18.05 19.09 11.85
N SER A 43 -18.82 18.50 10.93
CA SER A 43 -18.72 17.07 10.61
C SER A 43 -17.58 16.73 9.64
N ALA A 44 -16.98 17.73 8.98
CA ALA A 44 -15.87 17.52 8.04
C ALA A 44 -14.65 16.87 8.72
N ALA A 45 -14.40 17.20 10.00
CA ALA A 45 -13.30 16.62 10.77
C ALA A 45 -13.44 15.10 11.00
N LEU A 46 -14.66 14.53 10.90
CA LEU A 46 -14.90 13.10 11.07
C LEU A 46 -14.42 12.27 9.87
N PHE A 47 -14.32 12.91 8.70
CA PHE A 47 -13.96 12.24 7.45
C PHE A 47 -12.53 12.55 6.99
N SER A 48 -11.74 13.22 7.84
CA SER A 48 -10.35 13.57 7.55
C SER A 48 -9.37 12.58 8.19
N ALA A 49 -8.29 12.27 7.49
CA ALA A 49 -7.17 11.45 7.96
C ALA A 49 -6.14 12.24 8.79
N GLN A 50 -6.40 13.51 9.11
CA GLN A 50 -5.44 14.40 9.75
C GLN A 50 -4.87 13.90 11.10
N LYS A 51 -5.56 13.02 11.81
CA LYS A 51 -5.11 12.44 13.08
C LYS A 51 -4.50 11.04 12.94
N THR A 52 -4.39 10.51 11.73
CA THR A 52 -3.83 9.18 11.45
C THR A 52 -2.44 9.30 10.84
N GLU A 53 -1.74 8.18 10.75
CA GLU A 53 -0.48 8.04 10.00
C GLU A 53 -0.61 8.40 8.50
N CYS A 54 -1.84 8.44 7.96
CA CYS A 54 -2.11 8.74 6.56
C CYS A 54 -2.27 10.23 6.25
N LYS A 55 -2.11 11.12 7.25
CA LYS A 55 -2.22 12.58 7.11
C LYS A 55 -1.40 13.13 5.93
N ASP A 56 -0.15 12.69 5.79
CA ASP A 56 0.75 13.26 4.77
C ASP A 56 0.34 12.86 3.35
N PHE A 57 -0.21 11.65 3.19
CA PHE A 57 -0.77 11.20 1.92
C PHE A 57 -2.07 11.94 1.58
N GLU A 58 -2.93 12.17 2.59
CA GLU A 58 -4.12 13.01 2.44
C GLU A 58 -3.76 14.43 2.01
N LEU A 59 -2.81 15.08 2.68
CA LEU A 59 -2.38 16.44 2.34
C LEU A 59 -1.85 16.55 0.90
N ARG A 60 -1.02 15.61 0.45
CA ARG A 60 -0.52 15.60 -0.93
C ARG A 60 -1.64 15.45 -1.95
N TYR A 61 -2.60 14.57 -1.68
CA TYR A 61 -3.77 14.39 -2.54
C TYR A 61 -4.63 15.65 -2.59
N VAL A 62 -4.86 16.30 -1.45
CA VAL A 62 -5.61 17.57 -1.36
C VAL A 62 -4.92 18.68 -2.17
N TYR A 63 -3.60 18.84 -2.04
CA TYR A 63 -2.88 19.87 -2.82
C TYR A 63 -2.96 19.63 -4.33
N CYS A 64 -2.93 18.38 -4.77
CA CYS A 64 -3.13 18.07 -6.18
C CYS A 64 -4.55 18.42 -6.64
N LEU A 65 -5.57 18.10 -5.84
CA LEU A 65 -6.95 18.47 -6.14
C LEU A 65 -7.17 19.99 -6.14
N GLU A 66 -6.49 20.74 -5.27
CA GLU A 66 -6.54 22.19 -5.22
C GLU A 66 -5.93 22.80 -6.50
N ALA A 67 -4.82 22.24 -7.00
CA ALA A 67 -4.16 22.73 -8.20
C ALA A 67 -4.95 22.44 -9.50
N TYR A 68 -5.56 21.27 -9.63
CA TYR A 68 -6.24 20.84 -10.87
C TYR A 68 -7.77 20.96 -10.84
N GLY A 69 -8.37 21.08 -9.66
CA GLY A 69 -9.81 21.00 -9.45
C GLY A 69 -10.37 19.58 -9.62
N LYS A 70 -11.67 19.44 -9.34
CA LYS A 70 -12.35 18.14 -9.25
C LYS A 70 -12.37 17.35 -10.56
N SER A 71 -12.56 18.02 -11.70
CA SER A 71 -12.72 17.35 -13.01
C SER A 71 -11.40 16.77 -13.53
N LEU A 72 -10.33 17.55 -13.50
CA LEU A 72 -9.01 17.11 -13.96
C LEU A 72 -8.29 16.25 -12.91
N GLY A 73 -8.58 16.49 -11.63
CA GLY A 73 -7.98 15.81 -10.50
C GLY A 73 -8.17 14.28 -10.52
N GLU A 74 -9.28 13.77 -11.05
CA GLU A 74 -9.49 12.32 -11.15
C GLU A 74 -8.43 11.63 -12.03
N SER A 75 -8.01 12.30 -13.10
CA SER A 75 -6.99 11.78 -14.02
C SER A 75 -5.57 12.12 -13.57
N LYS A 76 -5.35 13.35 -13.08
CA LYS A 76 -4.02 13.89 -12.76
C LYS A 76 -3.52 13.48 -11.38
N CYS A 77 -4.42 13.30 -10.41
CA CYS A 77 -4.09 12.95 -9.03
C CYS A 77 -4.32 11.46 -8.73
N LYS A 78 -4.40 10.61 -9.77
CA LYS A 78 -4.67 9.18 -9.63
C LYS A 78 -3.65 8.47 -8.74
N ASP A 79 -2.36 8.73 -8.94
CA ASP A 79 -1.30 8.06 -8.17
C ASP A 79 -1.39 8.41 -6.68
N LEU A 80 -1.66 9.68 -6.36
CA LEU A 80 -1.85 10.16 -4.98
C LEU A 80 -3.13 9.58 -4.34
N LYS A 81 -4.18 9.38 -5.14
CA LYS A 81 -5.41 8.70 -4.71
C LYS A 81 -5.12 7.22 -4.40
N ASP A 82 -4.31 6.56 -5.22
CA ASP A 82 -3.95 5.17 -4.99
C ASP A 82 -3.05 5.02 -3.76
N ASP A 83 -2.19 6.00 -3.47
CA ASP A 83 -1.33 6.03 -2.28
C ASP A 83 -2.12 6.21 -0.98
N ILE A 84 -3.09 7.13 -0.93
CA ILE A 84 -3.93 7.28 0.26
C ILE A 84 -4.79 6.03 0.49
N GLN A 85 -5.29 5.40 -0.58
CA GLN A 85 -6.01 4.12 -0.49
C GLN A 85 -5.10 2.99 0.00
N GLU A 86 -3.85 2.94 -0.47
CA GLU A 86 -2.86 2.00 0.05
C GLU A 86 -2.63 2.23 1.53
N CYS A 87 -2.50 3.49 1.97
CA CYS A 87 -2.28 3.80 3.38
C CYS A 87 -3.44 3.34 4.28
N PHE A 88 -4.69 3.47 3.84
CA PHE A 88 -5.85 3.00 4.62
C PHE A 88 -6.01 1.48 4.65
N PHE A 89 -5.82 0.81 3.51
CA PHE A 89 -6.13 -0.61 3.39
C PHE A 89 -4.92 -1.54 3.48
N LYS A 90 -3.72 -1.02 3.30
CA LYS A 90 -2.42 -1.73 3.30
C LYS A 90 -2.36 -2.93 2.34
N PHE A 91 -3.18 -2.96 1.29
CA PHE A 91 -3.28 -4.13 0.40
C PHE A 91 -1.94 -4.49 -0.25
N LYS A 92 -1.19 -3.50 -0.73
CA LYS A 92 0.11 -3.73 -1.38
C LYS A 92 1.15 -4.18 -0.35
N GLN A 93 1.20 -3.53 0.81
CA GLN A 93 2.07 -3.93 1.92
C GLN A 93 1.84 -5.38 2.38
N LEU A 94 0.57 -5.78 2.55
CA LEU A 94 0.20 -7.14 2.96
C LEU A 94 0.60 -8.16 1.90
N ALA A 95 0.25 -7.91 0.63
CA ALA A 95 0.63 -8.80 -0.48
C ALA A 95 2.15 -8.97 -0.59
N ARG A 96 2.92 -7.89 -0.40
CA ARG A 96 4.39 -7.94 -0.36
C ARG A 96 4.90 -8.79 0.79
N THR A 97 4.36 -8.60 1.98
CA THR A 97 4.78 -9.34 3.19
C THR A 97 4.46 -10.83 3.06
N GLU A 98 3.31 -11.16 2.48
CA GLU A 98 2.93 -12.53 2.18
C GLU A 98 3.84 -13.18 1.14
N ALA A 99 4.19 -12.47 0.06
CA ALA A 99 5.14 -12.97 -0.92
C ALA A 99 6.53 -13.26 -0.30
N ILE A 100 7.03 -12.36 0.54
CA ILE A 100 8.29 -12.55 1.28
C ILE A 100 8.21 -13.79 2.19
N LYS A 101 7.09 -13.95 2.91
CA LYS A 101 6.87 -15.11 3.78
C LYS A 101 6.84 -16.41 2.98
N ASN A 102 6.17 -16.43 1.83
CA ASN A 102 6.06 -17.61 0.97
C ASN A 102 7.42 -18.01 0.39
N GLU A 103 8.23 -17.05 -0.05
CA GLU A 103 9.60 -17.32 -0.50
C GLU A 103 10.49 -17.83 0.63
N ARG A 104 10.38 -17.28 1.84
CA ARG A 104 11.10 -17.79 3.01
C ARG A 104 10.74 -19.25 3.31
N VAL A 105 9.46 -19.60 3.25
CA VAL A 105 8.98 -20.98 3.44
C VAL A 105 9.49 -21.90 2.32
N ARG A 106 9.56 -21.41 1.06
CA ARG A 106 10.16 -22.16 -0.05
C ARG A 106 11.62 -22.48 0.23
N GLN A 107 12.42 -21.49 0.64
CA GLN A 107 13.84 -21.64 0.93
C GLN A 107 14.08 -22.64 2.08
N LEU A 108 13.30 -22.54 3.17
CA LEU A 108 13.36 -23.49 4.29
C LEU A 108 13.05 -24.93 3.85
N LYS A 109 12.01 -25.13 3.03
CA LYS A 109 11.64 -26.46 2.50
C LYS A 109 12.70 -27.03 1.56
N SER A 110 13.35 -26.18 0.77
CA SER A 110 14.43 -26.59 -0.14
C SER A 110 15.77 -26.86 0.56
N GLY A 111 15.92 -26.47 1.83
CA GLY A 111 17.19 -26.52 2.57
C GLY A 111 18.19 -25.44 2.14
N GLU A 112 17.81 -24.50 1.27
CA GLU A 112 18.59 -23.31 0.91
C GLU A 112 18.84 -22.41 2.14
N LEU A 113 17.89 -22.38 3.08
CA LEU A 113 17.95 -21.58 4.32
C LEU A 113 17.92 -22.50 5.55
N LYS A 114 18.80 -22.25 6.52
CA LYS A 114 18.80 -22.96 7.80
C LYS A 114 17.68 -22.43 8.71
N PRO A 115 16.99 -23.29 9.48
CA PRO A 115 15.94 -22.85 10.41
C PRO A 115 16.40 -21.82 11.44
N GLU A 116 17.65 -21.91 11.89
CA GLU A 116 18.25 -21.00 12.89
C GLU A 116 18.44 -19.57 12.37
N GLU A 117 18.59 -19.39 11.05
CA GLU A 117 18.86 -18.10 10.40
C GLU A 117 17.59 -17.43 9.84
N THR A 118 16.42 -18.01 10.10
CA THR A 118 15.14 -17.63 9.47
C THR A 118 14.76 -16.15 9.61
N TYR A 119 15.06 -15.54 10.76
CA TYR A 119 14.71 -14.15 11.07
C TYR A 119 15.93 -13.26 11.36
N GLY A 120 17.14 -13.79 11.18
CA GLY A 120 18.38 -13.12 11.57
C GLY A 120 18.57 -13.06 13.10
N PRO A 121 19.78 -12.68 13.56
CA PRO A 121 20.05 -12.48 14.97
C PRO A 121 19.27 -11.28 15.51
N ILE A 122 18.94 -11.32 16.80
CA ILE A 122 18.35 -10.19 17.52
C ILE A 122 19.29 -8.99 17.38
N PRO A 123 18.80 -7.80 16.98
CA PRO A 123 19.63 -6.61 16.91
C PRO A 123 20.25 -6.33 18.28
N LYS A 124 21.51 -5.86 18.31
CA LYS A 124 22.19 -5.56 19.57
C LYS A 124 21.44 -4.43 20.31
N PRO A 125 21.43 -4.40 21.65
CA PRO A 125 20.76 -3.35 22.42
C PRO A 125 21.14 -1.92 22.01
N ASP A 126 22.36 -1.74 21.48
CA ASP A 126 22.93 -0.44 21.12
C ASP A 126 22.76 -0.06 19.63
N SER A 127 21.81 -0.67 18.92
CA SER A 127 21.65 -0.52 17.46
C SER A 127 20.60 0.53 17.02
N PHE A 128 20.29 1.50 17.89
CA PHE A 128 19.44 2.65 17.55
C PHE A 128 20.20 3.75 16.80
#